data_AF-A0A7J7V126-F1
#
_entry.id   AF-A0A7J7V126-F1
#
_cell.length_a   1.000
_cell.length_b   1.000
_cell.length_c   1.000
_cell.angle_alpha   90.00
_cell.angle_beta   90.00
_cell.angle_gamma   90.00
#
_symmetry.space_group_name_H-M   'P 1'
#
loop_
_entity.id
_entity.type
_entity.pdbx_description
1 polymer ?
#
loop_
_entity_poly.entity_id
_entity_poly.type
_entity_poly.pdbx_seq_one_letter_code
_entity_poly.pdbx_strand_id
1 'polypeptide(L)'
;MAGRKALIVLAHSEKTSFNYAMKEAAVEALKRKGWEVTVSDLYDMNFNPVISRKDITGKLKDPENFKYPVESTLAYKEGRLSPDIVAEQKKLEAADLVIFQNKKAVLSFTTGGSDSMYSLQGVHGDMNIILWPIQSGTLHFCGFQVLEPQLTYSVGHIPADARLQVLEGWKRRLESIWDETPLYFAPSSFFDLNFQAGFLLKKEVLEEQKDKKCGLSVGHHLGKSIPNDNQIKARK
;
A
#
# COMPACT_ATOMS: atom_id res chain seq x y z
N MET A 1 -13.06 -15.18 -21.11
CA MET A 1 -11.88 -14.47 -20.58
C MET A 1 -12.03 -14.45 -19.07
N ALA A 2 -11.03 -14.92 -18.32
CA ALA A 2 -11.11 -14.97 -16.86
C ALA A 2 -11.21 -13.55 -16.28
N GLY A 3 -12.19 -13.30 -15.40
CA GLY A 3 -12.38 -12.00 -14.74
C GLY A 3 -11.20 -11.65 -13.84
N ARG A 4 -10.92 -10.35 -13.67
CA ARG A 4 -9.86 -9.85 -12.79
C ARG A 4 -10.19 -10.13 -11.32
N LYS A 5 -9.18 -10.30 -10.48
CA LYS A 5 -9.31 -10.59 -9.05
C LYS A 5 -8.85 -9.42 -8.18
N ALA A 6 -9.66 -9.03 -7.20
CA ALA A 6 -9.32 -7.98 -6.23
C ALA A 6 -9.36 -8.52 -4.80
N LEU A 7 -8.38 -8.12 -3.98
CA LEU A 7 -8.39 -8.30 -2.53
C LEU A 7 -8.60 -6.95 -1.85
N ILE A 8 -9.59 -6.85 -0.96
CA ILE A 8 -9.82 -5.69 -0.10
C ILE A 8 -9.47 -6.07 1.34
N VAL A 9 -8.51 -5.36 1.94
CA VAL A 9 -8.17 -5.51 3.36
C VAL A 9 -8.81 -4.36 4.14
N LEU A 10 -9.70 -4.68 5.07
CA LEU A 10 -10.37 -3.69 5.93
C LEU A 10 -9.84 -3.80 7.36
N ALA A 11 -9.47 -2.66 7.94
CA ALA A 11 -8.95 -2.55 9.30
C ALA A 11 -9.80 -1.57 10.14
N HIS A 12 -11.08 -1.89 10.35
CA HIS A 12 -11.97 -1.10 11.20
C HIS A 12 -12.99 -2.02 11.90
N SER A 13 -13.22 -1.85 13.21
CA SER A 13 -14.09 -2.73 13.99
C SER A 13 -15.58 -2.56 13.69
N GLU A 14 -16.01 -1.31 13.54
CA GLU A 14 -17.44 -1.00 13.46
C GLU A 14 -18.02 -1.16 12.05
N LYS A 15 -19.04 -2.02 11.91
CA LYS A 15 -19.82 -2.19 10.66
C LYS A 15 -20.63 -0.94 10.30
N THR A 16 -20.85 -0.04 11.25
CA THR A 16 -21.52 1.26 11.07
C THR A 16 -20.56 2.38 10.65
N SER A 17 -19.26 2.09 10.54
CA SER A 17 -18.26 3.10 10.18
C SER A 17 -18.29 3.49 8.71
N PHE A 18 -17.78 4.69 8.41
CA PHE A 18 -17.59 5.12 7.02
C PHE A 18 -16.53 4.27 6.29
N ASN A 19 -15.54 3.72 7.00
CA ASN A 19 -14.57 2.78 6.42
C ASN A 19 -15.23 1.49 5.94
N TYR A 20 -16.18 0.94 6.73
CA TYR A 20 -16.96 -0.21 6.31
C TYR A 20 -17.81 0.12 5.06
N ALA A 21 -18.44 1.30 5.02
CA ALA A 21 -19.18 1.76 3.85
C ALA A 21 -18.32 1.92 2.59
N MET A 22 -17.09 2.46 2.70
CA MET A 22 -16.13 2.55 1.60
C MET A 22 -15.72 1.15 1.08
N LYS A 23 -15.57 0.17 1.98
CA LYS A 23 -15.32 -1.23 1.60
C LYS A 23 -16.50 -1.83 0.85
N GLU A 24 -17.73 -1.66 1.33
CA GLU A 24 -18.93 -2.17 0.64
C GLU A 24 -19.10 -1.53 -0.74
N ALA A 25 -18.90 -0.21 -0.84
CA ALA A 25 -18.92 0.50 -2.11
C ALA A 25 -17.87 -0.06 -3.10
N ALA A 26 -16.67 -0.41 -2.61
CA ALA A 26 -15.65 -1.01 -3.44
C ALA A 26 -16.03 -2.40 -3.95
N VAL A 27 -16.55 -3.26 -3.06
CA VAL A 27 -17.05 -4.60 -3.43
C VAL A 27 -18.14 -4.50 -4.49
N GLU A 28 -19.11 -3.61 -4.30
CA GLU A 28 -20.22 -3.36 -5.22
C GLU A 28 -19.71 -2.93 -6.60
N ALA A 29 -18.86 -1.90 -6.67
CA ALA A 29 -18.37 -1.34 -7.93
C ALA A 29 -17.51 -2.34 -8.71
N LEU A 30 -16.58 -3.03 -8.04
CA LEU A 30 -15.69 -4.00 -8.69
C LEU A 30 -16.47 -5.21 -9.20
N LYS A 31 -17.40 -5.77 -8.40
CA LYS A 31 -18.26 -6.89 -8.85
C LYS A 31 -19.12 -6.50 -10.05
N ARG A 32 -19.66 -5.27 -10.10
CA ARG A 32 -20.41 -4.76 -11.27
C ARG A 32 -19.57 -4.72 -12.55
N LYS A 33 -18.25 -4.53 -12.44
CA LYS A 33 -17.32 -4.60 -13.58
C LYS A 33 -16.78 -6.00 -13.85
N GLY A 34 -17.36 -7.04 -13.24
CA GLY A 34 -17.00 -8.43 -13.46
C GLY A 34 -15.75 -8.91 -12.73
N TRP A 35 -15.31 -8.19 -11.69
CA TRP A 35 -14.20 -8.64 -10.84
C TRP A 35 -14.66 -9.69 -9.84
N GLU A 36 -13.81 -10.68 -9.59
CA GLU A 36 -13.89 -11.53 -8.41
C GLU A 36 -13.29 -10.77 -7.23
N VAL A 37 -14.07 -10.56 -6.17
CA VAL A 37 -13.65 -9.75 -5.01
C VAL A 37 -13.58 -10.60 -3.76
N THR A 38 -12.40 -10.66 -3.15
CA THR A 38 -12.15 -11.28 -1.85
C THR A 38 -11.93 -10.18 -0.80
N VAL A 39 -12.38 -10.42 0.43
CA VAL A 39 -12.25 -9.47 1.55
C VAL A 39 -11.51 -10.13 2.71
N SER A 40 -10.58 -9.40 3.31
CA SER A 40 -10.00 -9.69 4.62
C SER A 40 -10.37 -8.57 5.58
N ASP A 41 -11.44 -8.77 6.34
CA ASP A 41 -11.87 -7.87 7.40
C ASP A 41 -11.15 -8.27 8.69
N LEU A 42 -10.07 -7.56 9.02
CA LEU A 42 -9.14 -7.99 10.07
C LEU A 42 -9.79 -8.08 11.45
N TYR A 43 -10.78 -7.23 11.73
CA TYR A 43 -11.51 -7.26 12.99
C TYR A 43 -12.53 -8.39 13.03
N ASP A 44 -13.32 -8.59 11.96
CA ASP A 44 -14.29 -9.70 11.88
C ASP A 44 -13.57 -11.06 11.90
N MET A 45 -12.33 -11.12 11.39
CA MET A 45 -11.46 -12.29 11.44
C MET A 45 -10.79 -12.55 12.80
N ASN A 46 -10.87 -11.61 13.76
CA ASN A 46 -10.02 -11.61 14.96
C ASN A 46 -8.54 -11.86 14.63
N PHE A 47 -8.05 -11.18 13.58
CA PHE A 47 -6.69 -11.38 13.06
C PHE A 47 -5.65 -11.13 14.15
N ASN A 48 -4.69 -12.05 14.32
CA ASN A 48 -3.57 -11.87 15.24
C ASN A 48 -2.50 -10.95 14.62
N PRO A 49 -2.28 -9.73 15.13
CA PRO A 49 -1.30 -8.81 14.56
C PRO A 49 0.12 -8.99 15.13
N VAL A 50 0.31 -9.89 16.09
CA VAL A 50 1.58 -10.03 16.84
C VAL A 50 2.39 -11.17 16.25
N ILE A 51 3.46 -10.81 15.51
CA ILE A 51 4.43 -11.79 15.02
C ILE A 51 5.08 -12.52 16.19
N SER A 52 5.20 -13.85 16.08
CA SER A 52 5.77 -14.66 17.15
C SER A 52 6.25 -16.02 16.67
N ARG A 53 6.84 -16.82 17.57
CA ARG A 53 7.17 -18.22 17.29
C ARG A 53 5.94 -19.06 16.92
N LYS A 54 4.73 -18.62 17.29
CA LYS A 54 3.48 -19.34 16.99
C LYS A 54 3.11 -19.31 15.52
N ASP A 55 3.72 -18.43 14.74
CA ASP A 55 3.54 -18.33 13.29
C ASP A 55 4.21 -19.48 12.54
N ILE A 56 5.00 -20.30 13.25
CA ILE A 56 5.80 -21.38 12.70
C ILE A 56 5.41 -22.67 13.39
N THR A 57 4.91 -23.61 12.59
CA THR A 57 4.61 -24.97 13.01
C THR A 57 5.85 -25.86 12.92
N GLY A 58 5.92 -26.87 13.77
CA GLY A 58 7.02 -27.84 13.78
C GLY A 58 8.33 -27.28 14.37
N LYS A 59 9.46 -27.86 13.95
CA LYS A 59 10.77 -27.61 14.56
C LYS A 59 11.38 -26.29 14.04
N LEU A 60 11.83 -25.45 14.97
CA LEU A 60 12.65 -24.26 14.69
C LEU A 60 14.10 -24.66 14.43
N LYS A 61 14.80 -23.90 13.58
CA LYS A 61 16.21 -24.11 13.27
C LYS A 61 17.11 -23.81 14.48
N ASP A 62 16.86 -22.70 15.16
CA ASP A 62 17.61 -22.21 16.32
C ASP A 62 16.63 -21.67 17.39
N PRO A 63 16.01 -22.56 18.20
CA PRO A 63 15.02 -22.15 19.20
C PRO A 63 15.61 -21.35 20.36
N GLU A 64 16.91 -21.47 20.63
CA GLU A 64 17.57 -20.73 21.72
C GLU A 64 17.89 -19.28 21.28
N ASN A 65 18.22 -19.07 20.00
CA ASN A 65 18.46 -17.75 19.42
C ASN A 65 17.50 -17.46 18.26
N PHE A 66 16.21 -17.40 18.58
CA PHE A 66 15.15 -17.23 17.59
C PHE A 66 15.26 -15.93 16.80
N LYS A 67 15.31 -16.05 15.48
CA LYS A 67 15.33 -14.93 14.53
C LYS A 67 14.16 -15.05 13.57
N TYR A 68 13.12 -14.25 13.80
CA TYR A 68 11.88 -14.29 13.02
C TYR A 68 12.11 -14.27 11.50
N PRO A 69 12.95 -13.37 10.92
CA PRO A 69 13.15 -13.35 9.46
C PRO A 69 13.73 -14.65 8.90
N VAL A 70 14.67 -15.28 9.63
CA VAL A 70 15.32 -16.53 9.20
C VAL A 70 14.35 -17.71 9.32
N GLU A 71 13.69 -17.82 10.47
CA GLU A 71 12.81 -18.94 10.79
C GLU A 71 11.53 -18.92 9.95
N SER A 72 10.89 -17.75 9.78
CA SER A 72 9.68 -17.62 8.95
C SER A 72 9.97 -17.86 7.47
N THR A 73 11.13 -17.43 6.96
CA THR A 73 11.55 -17.73 5.58
C THR A 73 11.74 -19.22 5.37
N LEU A 74 12.34 -19.93 6.33
CA LEU A 74 12.48 -21.37 6.26
C LEU A 74 11.12 -22.07 6.35
N ALA A 75 10.26 -21.63 7.28
CA ALA A 75 8.92 -22.15 7.44
C ALA A 75 8.08 -21.96 6.17
N TYR A 76 8.18 -20.83 5.48
CA TYR A 76 7.55 -20.63 4.17
C TYR A 76 8.01 -21.67 3.15
N LYS A 77 9.33 -21.83 2.98
CA LYS A 77 9.92 -22.78 2.02
C LYS A 77 9.52 -24.23 2.28
N GLU A 78 9.31 -24.58 3.55
CA GLU A 78 8.97 -25.94 3.98
C GLU A 78 7.46 -26.15 4.21
N GLY A 79 6.61 -25.15 3.95
CA GLY A 79 5.15 -25.27 4.12
C GLY A 79 4.71 -25.37 5.59
N ARG A 80 5.45 -24.75 6.50
CA ARG A 80 5.25 -24.82 7.96
C ARG A 80 4.76 -23.53 8.59
N LEU A 81 4.35 -22.52 7.81
CA LEU A 81 3.72 -21.33 8.35
C LEU A 81 2.35 -21.67 8.98
N SER A 82 1.93 -20.86 9.94
CA SER A 82 0.62 -20.98 10.57
C SER A 82 -0.51 -20.91 9.52
N PRO A 83 -1.59 -21.71 9.65
CA PRO A 83 -2.64 -21.80 8.63
C PRO A 83 -3.32 -20.48 8.28
N ASP A 84 -3.48 -19.56 9.23
CA ASP A 84 -4.05 -18.22 9.03
C ASP A 84 -3.15 -17.35 8.12
N ILE A 85 -1.83 -17.38 8.33
CA ILE A 85 -0.86 -16.69 7.46
C ILE A 85 -0.91 -17.28 6.05
N VAL A 86 -0.93 -18.60 5.92
CA VAL A 86 -1.02 -19.28 4.62
C VAL A 86 -2.32 -18.92 3.89
N ALA A 87 -3.44 -18.78 4.61
CA ALA A 87 -4.71 -18.37 4.02
C ALA A 87 -4.63 -16.96 3.41
N GLU A 88 -4.00 -16.00 4.10
CA GLU A 88 -3.83 -14.64 3.58
C GLU A 88 -2.82 -14.58 2.42
N GLN A 89 -1.72 -15.34 2.47
CA GLN A 89 -0.78 -15.47 1.36
C GLN A 89 -1.47 -15.97 0.08
N LYS A 90 -2.36 -16.96 0.19
CA LYS A 90 -3.14 -17.45 -0.97
C LYS A 90 -4.06 -16.38 -1.57
N LYS A 91 -4.66 -15.51 -0.75
CA LYS A 91 -5.47 -14.39 -1.25
C LYS A 91 -4.61 -13.39 -2.03
N LEU A 92 -3.41 -13.09 -1.51
CA LEU A 92 -2.43 -12.24 -2.20
C LEU A 92 -1.97 -12.86 -3.52
N GLU A 93 -1.65 -14.15 -3.54
CA GLU A 93 -1.27 -14.87 -4.77
C GLU A 93 -2.36 -14.79 -5.83
N ALA A 94 -3.62 -15.00 -5.43
CA ALA A 94 -4.76 -15.03 -6.33
C ALA A 94 -5.19 -13.66 -6.88
N ALA A 95 -4.99 -12.56 -6.14
CA ALA A 95 -5.51 -11.27 -6.56
C ALA A 95 -4.66 -10.66 -7.69
N ASP A 96 -5.24 -10.09 -8.75
CA ASP A 96 -4.48 -9.29 -9.74
C ASP A 96 -4.11 -7.91 -9.17
N LEU A 97 -4.91 -7.47 -8.20
CA LEU A 97 -4.66 -6.35 -7.31
C LEU A 97 -4.23 -6.94 -5.95
N VAL A 98 -2.92 -6.89 -5.64
CA VAL A 98 -2.20 -7.21 -4.35
C VAL A 98 -1.00 -8.26 -4.40
N ILE A 99 0.27 -7.80 -4.67
CA ILE A 99 1.74 -8.21 -4.71
C ILE A 99 2.42 -8.84 -5.99
N PHE A 100 3.56 -8.25 -6.44
CA PHE A 100 4.65 -8.72 -7.36
C PHE A 100 4.63 -8.20 -8.81
N GLN A 101 5.29 -7.06 -9.09
CA GLN A 101 5.60 -6.39 -10.40
C GLN A 101 4.42 -6.11 -11.36
N ASN A 102 3.49 -7.06 -11.50
CA ASN A 102 2.29 -7.04 -12.32
C ASN A 102 1.01 -6.72 -11.51
N LYS A 103 1.14 -6.37 -10.23
CA LYS A 103 0.00 -6.08 -9.35
C LYS A 103 -0.05 -4.63 -8.97
N LYS A 104 -1.26 -4.08 -8.97
CA LYS A 104 -1.54 -2.71 -8.49
C LYS A 104 -1.98 -2.75 -7.02
N ALA A 105 -1.69 -1.69 -6.28
CA ALA A 105 -2.21 -1.46 -4.94
C ALA A 105 -2.68 -0.01 -4.80
N VAL A 106 -3.73 0.21 -4.04
CA VAL A 106 -4.27 1.53 -3.72
C VAL A 106 -4.55 1.60 -2.22
N LEU A 107 -4.19 2.72 -1.60
CA LEU A 107 -4.56 3.02 -0.22
C LEU A 107 -5.82 3.88 -0.24
N SER A 108 -6.84 3.49 0.53
CA SER A 108 -8.03 4.31 0.75
C SER A 108 -8.11 4.67 2.23
N PHE A 109 -7.81 5.93 2.56
CA PHE A 109 -7.75 6.42 3.94
C PHE A 109 -8.83 7.45 4.24
N THR A 110 -9.30 7.43 5.48
CA THR A 110 -10.13 8.48 6.07
C THR A 110 -9.35 9.15 7.21
N THR A 111 -9.41 10.47 7.35
CA THR A 111 -8.80 11.19 8.47
C THR A 111 -9.83 11.94 9.31
N GLY A 112 -9.45 12.26 10.55
CA GLY A 112 -10.17 13.23 11.38
C GLY A 112 -9.83 14.69 11.03
N GLY A 113 -8.55 15.00 10.77
CA GLY A 113 -8.11 16.33 10.38
C GLY A 113 -8.50 16.71 8.95
N SER A 114 -8.64 18.00 8.67
CA SER A 114 -8.91 18.54 7.32
C SER A 114 -7.69 18.39 6.41
N ASP A 115 -7.92 18.47 5.11
CA ASP A 115 -6.87 18.47 4.08
C ASP A 115 -5.83 19.58 4.32
N SER A 116 -6.29 20.78 4.70
CA SER A 116 -5.42 21.93 5.02
C SER A 116 -4.43 21.65 6.14
N MET A 117 -4.77 20.80 7.12
CA MET A 117 -3.86 20.41 8.20
C MET A 117 -2.68 19.56 7.71
N TYR A 118 -2.86 18.86 6.58
CA TYR A 118 -1.85 18.03 5.94
C TYR A 118 -1.25 18.67 4.67
N SER A 119 -1.53 19.95 4.44
CA SER A 119 -0.88 20.75 3.41
C SER A 119 0.56 21.08 3.80
N LEU A 120 1.32 21.66 2.86
CA LEU A 120 2.69 22.12 3.13
C LEU A 120 2.79 23.17 4.26
N GLN A 121 1.70 23.89 4.54
CA GLN A 121 1.62 24.90 5.60
C GLN A 121 0.82 24.40 6.81
N GLY A 122 0.31 23.18 6.75
CA GLY A 122 -0.55 22.59 7.77
C GLY A 122 0.24 22.13 9.00
N VAL A 123 -0.45 22.08 10.14
CA VAL A 123 0.16 21.72 11.44
C VAL A 123 0.71 20.28 11.47
N HIS A 124 0.21 19.38 10.61
CA HIS A 124 0.71 18.01 10.50
C HIS A 124 1.79 17.85 9.44
N GLY A 125 2.06 18.90 8.66
CA GLY A 125 3.00 18.89 7.55
C GLY A 125 2.49 18.10 6.34
N ASP A 126 3.36 17.98 5.35
CA ASP A 126 3.06 17.42 4.03
C ASP A 126 2.61 15.94 4.10
N MET A 127 1.38 15.66 3.65
CA MET A 127 0.84 14.30 3.52
C MET A 127 1.73 13.37 2.69
N ASN A 128 2.47 13.88 1.71
CA ASN A 128 3.40 13.06 0.92
C ASN A 128 4.47 12.39 1.78
N ILE A 129 4.92 13.06 2.85
CA ILE A 129 5.91 12.53 3.80
C ILE A 129 5.29 11.42 4.65
N ILE A 130 4.05 11.60 5.09
CA ILE A 130 3.31 10.62 5.92
C ILE A 130 3.07 9.31 5.15
N LEU A 131 2.73 9.42 3.85
CA LEU A 131 2.41 8.27 3.01
C LEU A 131 3.64 7.45 2.60
N TRP A 132 4.81 8.09 2.50
CA TRP A 132 6.03 7.48 1.94
C TRP A 132 6.43 6.15 2.58
N PRO A 133 6.48 5.98 3.92
CA PRO A 133 6.91 4.70 4.52
C PRO A 133 5.99 3.53 4.18
N ILE A 134 4.69 3.79 3.96
CA ILE A 134 3.71 2.76 3.63
C ILE A 134 3.79 2.45 2.14
N GLN A 135 3.68 3.47 1.29
CA GLN A 135 3.65 3.31 -0.17
C GLN A 135 5.00 2.83 -0.70
N SER A 136 6.12 3.43 -0.30
CA SER A 136 7.45 3.02 -0.73
C SER A 136 7.97 1.83 0.09
N GLY A 137 7.96 1.95 1.42
CA GLY A 137 8.66 1.03 2.32
C GLY A 137 7.96 -0.30 2.54
N THR A 138 6.64 -0.38 2.29
CA THR A 138 5.88 -1.64 2.42
C THR A 138 5.39 -2.12 1.06
N LEU A 139 4.64 -1.29 0.33
CA LEU A 139 4.02 -1.73 -0.93
C LEU A 139 5.06 -1.81 -2.06
N HIS A 140 5.68 -0.69 -2.43
CA HIS A 140 6.61 -0.67 -3.56
C HIS A 140 7.83 -1.56 -3.33
N PHE A 141 8.29 -1.70 -2.07
CA PHE A 141 9.32 -2.66 -1.68
C PHE A 141 8.99 -4.10 -2.11
N CYS A 142 7.72 -4.52 -1.95
CA CYS A 142 7.22 -5.81 -2.41
C CYS A 142 6.91 -5.85 -3.93
N GLY A 143 7.31 -4.83 -4.68
CA GLY A 143 7.18 -4.76 -6.14
C GLY A 143 5.83 -4.25 -6.64
N PHE A 144 5.04 -3.57 -5.81
CA PHE A 144 3.77 -3.00 -6.24
C PHE A 144 3.88 -1.81 -7.19
N GLN A 145 2.95 -1.77 -8.15
CA GLN A 145 2.53 -0.53 -8.79
C GLN A 145 1.54 0.19 -7.88
N VAL A 146 1.99 1.20 -7.15
CA VAL A 146 1.13 1.93 -6.19
C VAL A 146 0.36 3.02 -6.93
N LEU A 147 -0.97 2.99 -6.88
CA LEU A 147 -1.86 3.99 -7.47
C LEU A 147 -2.03 5.21 -6.55
N GLU A 148 -2.61 6.29 -7.07
CA GLU A 148 -2.96 7.47 -6.27
C GLU A 148 -3.81 7.06 -5.06
N PRO A 149 -3.50 7.49 -3.83
CA PRO A 149 -4.31 7.16 -2.67
C PRO A 149 -5.68 7.83 -2.75
N GLN A 150 -6.73 7.12 -2.33
CA GLN A 150 -8.05 7.70 -2.09
C GLN A 150 -8.07 8.33 -0.70
N LEU A 151 -7.89 9.65 -0.61
CA LEU A 151 -7.83 10.37 0.67
C LEU A 151 -9.16 11.09 0.94
N THR A 152 -9.86 10.67 2.00
CA THR A 152 -11.11 11.30 2.44
C THR A 152 -10.87 12.04 3.75
N TYR A 153 -10.65 13.35 3.67
CA TYR A 153 -10.30 14.17 4.82
C TYR A 153 -11.50 14.54 5.69
N SER A 154 -11.27 14.71 6.99
CA SER A 154 -12.25 15.23 7.95
C SER A 154 -13.62 14.56 7.90
N VAL A 155 -13.66 13.23 7.76
CA VAL A 155 -14.90 12.48 7.48
C VAL A 155 -16.00 12.72 8.52
N GLY A 156 -15.63 12.97 9.77
CA GLY A 156 -16.56 13.31 10.86
C GLY A 156 -17.26 14.66 10.71
N HIS A 157 -16.73 15.55 9.86
CA HIS A 157 -17.27 16.87 9.57
C HIS A 157 -17.94 16.98 8.20
N ILE A 158 -17.93 15.91 7.40
CA ILE A 158 -18.61 15.88 6.09
C ILE A 158 -20.11 15.64 6.32
N PRO A 159 -21.01 16.50 5.79
CA PRO A 159 -22.46 16.28 5.81
C PRO A 159 -22.90 14.95 5.19
N ALA A 160 -24.08 14.45 5.57
CA ALA A 160 -24.53 13.12 5.17
C ALA A 160 -24.66 12.94 3.64
N ASP A 161 -25.23 13.94 2.96
CA ASP A 161 -25.34 14.00 1.50
C ASP A 161 -23.97 14.03 0.81
N ALA A 162 -23.03 14.82 1.35
CA ALA A 162 -21.67 14.88 0.84
C ALA A 162 -20.91 13.55 1.04
N ARG A 163 -21.14 12.83 2.14
CA ARG A 163 -20.57 11.47 2.35
C ARG A 163 -21.08 10.47 1.31
N LEU A 164 -22.34 10.59 0.87
CA LEU A 164 -22.85 9.76 -0.23
C LEU A 164 -22.12 10.08 -1.55
N GLN A 165 -21.82 11.35 -1.82
CA GLN A 165 -21.04 11.73 -3.01
C GLN A 165 -19.61 11.18 -2.97
N VAL A 166 -18.98 11.12 -1.79
CA VAL A 166 -17.67 10.47 -1.63
C VAL A 166 -17.74 8.99 -2.00
N LEU A 167 -18.76 8.26 -1.52
CA LEU A 167 -18.95 6.85 -1.86
C LEU A 167 -19.16 6.65 -3.37
N GLU A 168 -20.00 7.47 -4.00
CA GLU A 168 -20.25 7.38 -5.45
C GLU A 168 -19.02 7.78 -6.29
N GLY A 169 -18.26 8.78 -5.85
CA GLY A 169 -16.98 9.14 -6.48
C GLY A 169 -15.96 7.99 -6.40
N TRP A 170 -15.91 7.29 -5.26
CA TRP A 170 -15.05 6.12 -5.08
C TRP A 170 -15.47 4.97 -5.99
N LYS A 171 -16.77 4.65 -6.07
CA LYS A 171 -17.29 3.65 -7.02
C LYS A 171 -16.92 3.99 -8.45
N ARG A 172 -17.09 5.26 -8.86
CA ARG A 172 -16.78 5.74 -10.21
C ARG A 172 -15.30 5.56 -10.55
N ARG A 173 -14.40 5.88 -9.64
CA ARG A 173 -12.96 5.68 -9.83
C ARG A 173 -12.63 4.19 -10.05
N LEU A 174 -13.23 3.31 -9.25
CA LEU A 174 -13.03 1.86 -9.34
C LEU A 174 -13.46 1.25 -10.68
N GLU A 175 -14.30 1.96 -11.46
CA GLU A 175 -14.73 1.49 -12.78
C GLU A 175 -13.58 1.33 -13.78
N SER A 176 -12.55 2.17 -13.67
CA SER A 176 -11.38 2.18 -14.56
C SER A 176 -10.05 2.19 -13.79
N ILE A 177 -10.06 1.83 -12.51
CA ILE A 177 -8.87 1.94 -11.63
C ILE A 177 -7.66 1.17 -12.16
N TRP A 178 -7.89 0.08 -12.89
CA TRP A 178 -6.79 -0.71 -13.44
C TRP A 178 -6.03 0.00 -14.56
N ASP A 179 -6.64 0.96 -15.23
CA ASP A 179 -6.02 1.66 -16.34
C ASP A 179 -5.28 2.93 -15.89
N GLU A 180 -5.36 3.26 -14.59
CA GLU A 180 -4.64 4.39 -13.99
C GLU A 180 -3.12 4.21 -14.05
N THR A 181 -2.43 5.31 -14.33
CA THR A 181 -0.96 5.42 -14.21
C THR A 181 -0.58 5.36 -12.72
N PRO A 182 0.38 4.51 -12.32
CA PRO A 182 0.84 4.47 -10.93
C PRO A 182 1.69 5.68 -10.54
N LEU A 183 1.87 5.87 -9.23
CA LEU A 183 2.81 6.82 -8.64
C LEU A 183 4.25 6.50 -9.07
N TYR A 184 5.08 7.54 -9.08
CA TYR A 184 6.49 7.42 -9.44
C TYR A 184 7.36 7.11 -8.22
N PHE A 185 8.21 6.08 -8.38
CA PHE A 185 9.32 5.75 -7.49
C PHE A 185 10.62 5.68 -8.30
N ALA A 186 11.75 5.98 -7.68
CA ALA A 186 13.05 5.82 -8.34
C ALA A 186 13.27 4.34 -8.71
N PRO A 187 13.47 4.00 -9.99
CA PRO A 187 13.67 2.62 -10.40
C PRO A 187 14.90 2.01 -9.73
N SER A 188 14.84 0.72 -9.38
CA SER A 188 15.97 0.01 -8.80
C SER A 188 17.20 -0.01 -9.72
N SER A 189 17.01 0.12 -11.03
CA SER A 189 18.08 0.25 -12.03
C SER A 189 18.94 1.50 -11.86
N PHE A 190 18.49 2.50 -11.08
CA PHE A 190 19.26 3.69 -10.75
C PHE A 190 20.33 3.46 -9.68
N PHE A 191 20.32 2.29 -9.01
CA PHE A 191 21.16 1.99 -7.87
C PHE A 191 22.13 0.85 -8.17
N ASP A 192 23.28 0.87 -7.51
CA ASP A 192 24.22 -0.25 -7.50
C ASP A 192 23.83 -1.23 -6.39
N LEU A 193 23.06 -2.27 -6.75
CA LEU A 193 22.42 -3.20 -5.81
C LEU A 193 23.35 -4.29 -5.26
N ASN A 194 24.45 -3.89 -4.62
CA ASN A 194 25.38 -4.80 -3.95
C ASN A 194 25.97 -4.18 -2.69
N PHE A 195 26.43 -5.04 -1.77
CA PHE A 195 26.99 -4.62 -0.48
C PHE A 195 28.27 -3.79 -0.62
N GLN A 196 29.09 -4.05 -1.63
CA GLN A 196 30.36 -3.34 -1.86
C GLN A 196 30.12 -1.88 -2.25
N ALA A 197 29.09 -1.62 -3.06
CA ALA A 197 28.66 -0.28 -3.45
C ALA A 197 27.71 0.38 -2.44
N GLY A 198 27.30 -0.35 -1.39
CA GLY A 198 26.45 0.18 -0.32
C GLY A 198 25.00 0.50 -0.74
N PHE A 199 24.50 -0.09 -1.84
CA PHE A 199 23.16 0.17 -2.36
C PHE A 199 22.88 1.64 -2.71
N LEU A 200 23.92 2.38 -3.13
CA LEU A 200 23.84 3.81 -3.46
C LEU A 200 23.38 4.04 -4.90
N LEU A 201 22.93 5.26 -5.20
CA LEU A 201 22.67 5.70 -6.57
C LEU A 201 23.95 5.63 -7.40
N LYS A 202 23.79 5.17 -8.65
CA LYS A 202 24.86 5.15 -9.64
C LYS A 202 25.38 6.55 -9.93
N LYS A 203 26.68 6.65 -10.23
CA LYS A 203 27.35 7.95 -10.46
C LYS A 203 26.74 8.72 -11.64
N GLU A 204 26.41 8.02 -12.72
CA GLU A 204 25.76 8.59 -13.90
C GLU A 204 24.39 9.19 -13.56
N VAL A 205 23.61 8.53 -12.70
CA VAL A 205 22.31 9.05 -12.25
C VAL A 205 22.52 10.30 -11.39
N LEU A 206 23.51 10.30 -10.49
CA LEU A 206 23.80 11.48 -9.67
C LEU A 206 24.19 12.70 -10.52
N GLU A 207 25.00 12.51 -11.56
CA GLU A 207 25.38 13.62 -12.46
C GLU A 207 24.17 14.13 -13.25
N GLU A 208 23.30 13.25 -13.76
CA GLU A 208 22.05 13.64 -14.42
C GLU A 208 21.07 14.40 -13.49
N GLN A 209 21.13 14.13 -12.18
CA GLN A 209 20.29 14.81 -11.21
C GLN A 209 20.87 16.16 -10.76
N LYS A 210 22.17 16.43 -10.96
CA LYS A 210 22.90 17.55 -10.36
C LYS A 210 22.25 18.91 -10.61
N ASP A 211 21.88 19.19 -11.86
CA ASP A 211 21.29 20.47 -12.27
C ASP A 211 19.76 20.52 -12.12
N LYS A 212 19.12 19.42 -11.70
CA LYS A 212 17.67 19.39 -11.47
C LYS A 212 17.32 20.09 -10.16
N LYS A 213 16.28 20.92 -10.20
CA LYS A 213 15.77 21.68 -9.04
C LYS A 213 15.10 20.78 -7.99
N CYS A 214 14.41 19.74 -8.43
CA CYS A 214 13.74 18.79 -7.55
C CYS A 214 14.49 17.46 -7.51
N GLY A 215 14.37 16.73 -6.41
CA GLY A 215 14.81 15.34 -6.30
C GLY A 215 13.92 14.39 -7.10
N LEU A 216 14.13 13.08 -6.92
CA LEU A 216 13.42 12.04 -7.67
C LEU A 216 12.03 11.74 -7.08
N SER A 217 11.93 11.70 -5.75
CA SER A 217 10.73 11.35 -4.98
C SER A 217 10.84 11.90 -3.55
N VAL A 218 9.87 11.63 -2.68
CA VAL A 218 9.92 12.04 -1.25
C VAL A 218 11.17 11.48 -0.56
N GLY A 219 11.39 10.15 -0.57
CA GLY A 219 12.58 9.57 0.09
C GLY A 219 13.87 9.70 -0.71
N HIS A 220 13.81 10.04 -2.00
CA HIS A 220 14.98 10.31 -2.84
C HIS A 220 15.01 11.79 -3.24
N HIS A 221 14.83 12.67 -2.26
CA HIS A 221 14.82 14.12 -2.46
C HIS A 221 16.23 14.69 -2.68
N LEU A 222 17.29 13.95 -2.32
CA LEU A 222 18.69 14.31 -2.57
C LEU A 222 19.12 15.67 -1.98
N GLY A 223 18.52 16.07 -0.86
CA GLY A 223 18.73 17.41 -0.27
C GLY A 223 18.09 18.56 -1.05
N LYS A 224 17.30 18.27 -2.08
CA LYS A 224 16.62 19.24 -2.94
C LYS A 224 15.12 19.34 -2.60
N SER A 225 14.39 20.17 -3.33
CA SER A 225 12.93 20.22 -3.24
C SER A 225 12.31 18.87 -3.62
N ILE A 226 11.28 18.46 -2.88
CA ILE A 226 10.49 17.28 -3.20
C ILE A 226 9.60 17.61 -4.42
N PRO A 227 9.47 16.72 -5.43
CA PRO A 227 8.48 16.91 -6.49
C PRO A 227 7.05 16.98 -5.91
N ASN A 228 6.29 17.99 -6.33
CA ASN A 228 4.91 18.21 -5.85
C ASN A 228 4.08 16.92 -5.95
N ASP A 229 3.36 16.62 -4.87
CA ASP A 229 2.41 15.51 -4.77
C ASP A 229 2.97 14.14 -5.22
N ASN A 230 4.27 13.90 -5.09
CA ASN A 230 4.91 12.66 -5.55
C ASN A 230 4.25 11.36 -5.04
N GLN A 231 3.62 11.39 -3.86
CA GLN A 231 2.96 10.25 -3.23
C GLN A 231 1.42 10.34 -3.26
N ILE A 232 0.87 11.39 -3.86
CA ILE A 232 -0.57 11.66 -3.95
C ILE A 232 -1.05 11.66 -5.41
N LYS A 233 -0.20 12.10 -6.35
CA LYS A 233 -0.52 12.24 -7.77
C LYS A 233 0.48 11.53 -8.67
N ALA A 234 -0.04 10.81 -9.66
CA ALA A 234 0.77 10.23 -10.70
C ALA A 234 1.34 11.34 -11.60
N ARG A 235 2.48 11.08 -12.25
CA ARG A 235 3.03 12.01 -13.24
C ARG A 235 2.08 12.08 -14.43
N LYS A 236 1.82 13.30 -14.90
CA LYS A 236 1.13 13.54 -16.18
C LYS A 236 2.02 13.19 -17.36
#